data_AF-A0A161YZJ0-F1
#
_entry.id   AF-A0A161YZJ0-F1
#
_cell.length_a   1.000
_cell.length_b   1.000
_cell.length_c   1.000
_cell.angle_alpha   90.00
_cell.angle_beta   90.00
_cell.angle_gamma   90.00
#
_symmetry.space_group_name_H-M   'P 1'
#
loop_
_entity.id
_entity.type
_entity.pdbx_description
1 polymer ?
#
loop_
_entity_poly.entity_id
_entity_poly.type
_entity_poly.pdbx_seq_one_letter_code
_entity_poly.pdbx_strand_id
1 'polypeptide(L)'
;MRELMDGLWHWFWQLPLTKITAISAFAVIGAALPKDISARDRLMTFFVGFMAALVFGDPVRSLFGFGEEWAYGMAGILAMAGRNIAVFILRASRDPKTFAQDVLEIWRGVPRK
;
A
#
# COMPACT_ATOMS: atom_id res chain seq x y z
N MET A 1 25.40 -2.33 10.59
CA MET A 1 24.71 -3.17 9.57
C MET A 1 24.19 -4.47 10.16
N ARG A 2 25.01 -5.24 10.92
CA ARG A 2 24.59 -6.47 11.61
C ARG A 2 23.47 -6.24 12.64
N GLU A 3 23.60 -5.24 13.51
CA GLU A 3 22.57 -4.90 14.51
C GLU A 3 21.20 -4.52 13.91
N LEU A 4 21.20 -3.86 12.76
CA LEU A 4 19.98 -3.47 12.06
C LEU A 4 19.28 -4.71 11.46
N MET A 5 20.07 -5.65 10.94
CA MET A 5 19.57 -6.93 10.44
C MET A 5 19.01 -7.81 11.57
N ASP A 6 19.69 -7.86 12.71
CA ASP A 6 19.23 -8.60 13.90
C ASP A 6 17.94 -7.98 14.48
N GLY A 7 17.84 -6.64 14.49
CA GLY A 7 16.62 -5.93 14.89
C GLY A 7 15.43 -6.19 13.96
N LEU A 8 15.64 -6.15 12.65
CA LEU A 8 14.61 -6.48 11.66
C LEU A 8 14.17 -7.95 11.76
N TRP A 9 15.11 -8.86 11.97
CA TRP A 9 14.83 -10.28 12.14
C TRP A 9 13.97 -10.53 13.38
N HIS A 10 14.33 -9.94 14.52
CA HIS A 10 13.57 -10.10 15.75
C HIS A 10 12.17 -9.50 15.65
N TRP A 11 12.05 -8.31 15.05
CA TRP A 11 10.74 -7.68 14.76
C TRP A 11 9.86 -8.57 13.89
N PHE A 12 10.42 -9.14 12.82
CA PHE A 12 9.69 -10.03 11.91
C PHE A 12 9.11 -11.25 12.62
N TRP A 13 9.86 -11.85 13.54
CA TRP A 13 9.41 -13.02 14.30
C TRP A 13 8.36 -12.72 15.38
N GLN A 14 8.19 -11.46 15.78
CA GLN A 14 7.16 -11.06 16.75
C GLN A 14 5.81 -10.69 16.09
N LEU A 15 5.73 -10.70 14.76
CA LEU A 15 4.52 -10.28 14.06
C LEU A 15 3.37 -11.28 14.31
N PRO A 16 2.22 -10.82 14.84
CA PRO A 16 1.09 -11.71 15.09
C PRO A 16 0.52 -12.25 13.76
N LEU A 17 0.46 -13.57 13.65
CA LEU A 17 0.00 -14.28 12.45
C LEU A 17 -1.40 -13.85 11.99
N THR A 18 -2.27 -13.48 12.93
CA THR A 18 -3.62 -12.96 12.65
C THR A 18 -3.58 -11.63 11.89
N LYS A 19 -2.69 -10.69 12.27
CA LYS A 19 -2.50 -9.42 11.54
C LYS A 19 -1.96 -9.69 10.14
N ILE A 20 -0.95 -10.55 10.00
CA ILE A 20 -0.38 -10.91 8.69
C ILE A 20 -1.46 -11.49 7.78
N THR A 21 -2.30 -12.38 8.31
CA THR A 21 -3.38 -13.01 7.56
C THR A 21 -4.42 -11.99 7.10
N ALA A 22 -4.84 -11.09 8.00
CA ALA A 22 -5.78 -10.01 7.68
C ALA A 22 -5.20 -9.06 6.60
N ILE A 23 -3.95 -8.62 6.77
CA ILE A 23 -3.26 -7.76 5.79
C ILE A 23 -3.19 -8.45 4.44
N SER A 24 -2.82 -9.73 4.42
CA SER A 24 -2.74 -10.53 3.19
C SER A 24 -4.09 -10.60 2.48
N ALA A 25 -5.18 -10.85 3.21
CA ALA A 25 -6.52 -10.89 2.64
C ALA A 25 -6.90 -9.56 1.99
N PHE A 26 -6.69 -8.43 2.68
CA PHE A 26 -6.97 -7.11 2.12
C PHE A 26 -6.06 -6.76 0.93
N ALA A 27 -4.78 -7.13 0.99
CA ALA A 27 -3.85 -6.91 -0.11
C ALA A 27 -4.24 -7.74 -1.35
N VAL A 28 -4.70 -8.98 -1.20
CA VAL A 28 -5.21 -9.81 -2.31
C VAL A 28 -6.43 -9.15 -2.94
N ILE A 29 -7.41 -8.72 -2.12
CA ILE A 29 -8.60 -8.01 -2.61
C ILE A 29 -8.18 -6.75 -3.38
N GLY A 30 -7.28 -5.95 -2.81
CA GLY A 30 -6.74 -4.75 -3.43
C GLY A 30 -6.08 -5.03 -4.78
N ALA A 31 -5.27 -6.09 -4.87
CA ALA A 31 -4.57 -6.48 -6.09
C ALA A 31 -5.47 -7.11 -7.16
N ALA A 32 -6.59 -7.71 -6.77
CA ALA A 32 -7.57 -8.31 -7.69
C ALA A 32 -8.52 -7.28 -8.32
N LEU A 33 -8.79 -6.16 -7.64
CA LEU A 33 -9.69 -5.10 -8.09
C LEU A 33 -9.30 -4.38 -9.41
N PRO A 34 -8.04 -4.00 -9.68
CA PRO A 34 -7.67 -3.35 -10.92
C PRO A 34 -7.71 -4.34 -12.07
N LYS A 35 -8.69 -4.19 -12.97
CA LYS A 35 -8.88 -5.08 -14.12
C LYS A 35 -7.88 -4.81 -15.24
N ASP A 36 -7.38 -3.58 -15.33
CA ASP A 36 -6.64 -3.06 -16.50
C ASP A 36 -5.11 -3.14 -16.35
N ILE A 37 -4.60 -4.02 -15.48
CA ILE A 37 -3.17 -4.17 -15.21
C ILE A 37 -2.70 -5.62 -15.36
N SER A 38 -1.43 -5.80 -15.76
CA SER A 38 -0.85 -7.13 -16.01
C SER A 38 -0.72 -7.95 -14.72
N ALA A 39 -0.59 -9.27 -14.83
CA ALA A 39 -0.41 -10.15 -13.67
C ALA A 39 0.81 -9.75 -12.82
N ARG A 40 1.90 -9.30 -13.46
CA ARG A 40 3.09 -8.79 -12.76
C ARG A 40 2.78 -7.52 -11.96
N ASP A 41 2.01 -6.60 -12.53
CA ASP A 41 1.61 -5.37 -11.82
C ASP A 41 0.65 -5.67 -10.67
N ARG A 42 -0.24 -6.67 -10.83
CA ARG A 42 -1.10 -7.13 -9.73
C ARG A 42 -0.26 -7.67 -8.58
N LEU A 43 0.77 -8.46 -8.88
CA LEU A 43 1.69 -8.95 -7.85
C LEU A 43 2.43 -7.80 -7.17
N MET A 44 2.93 -6.81 -7.92
CA MET A 44 3.57 -5.63 -7.34
C MET A 44 2.62 -4.82 -6.46
N THR A 45 1.37 -4.62 -6.90
CA THR A 45 0.37 -3.87 -6.12
C THR A 45 -0.05 -4.62 -4.85
N PHE A 46 -0.12 -5.95 -4.90
CA PHE A 46 -0.26 -6.80 -3.71
C PHE A 46 0.89 -6.55 -2.73
N PHE A 47 2.14 -6.68 -3.19
CA PHE A 47 3.32 -6.52 -2.32
C PHE A 47 3.40 -5.14 -1.71
N VAL A 48 3.16 -4.08 -2.49
CA VAL A 48 3.20 -2.71 -1.98
C VAL A 48 2.07 -2.47 -0.96
N GLY A 49 0.86 -2.93 -1.23
CA GLY A 49 -0.25 -2.87 -0.27
C GLY A 49 0.08 -3.62 1.03
N PHE A 50 0.55 -4.85 0.91
CA PHE A 50 0.96 -5.69 2.05
C PHE A 50 2.03 -4.99 2.89
N MET A 51 3.10 -4.51 2.25
CA MET A 51 4.21 -3.84 2.94
C MET A 51 3.77 -2.52 3.57
N ALA A 52 2.91 -1.75 2.90
CA ALA A 52 2.39 -0.50 3.46
C ALA A 52 1.61 -0.74 4.75
N ALA A 53 0.73 -1.74 4.76
CA ALA A 53 -0.02 -2.11 5.96
C ALA A 53 0.87 -2.69 7.06
N LEU A 54 1.85 -3.52 6.70
CA LEU A 54 2.75 -4.15 7.66
C LEU A 54 3.68 -3.13 8.35
N VAL A 55 4.23 -2.20 7.57
CA VAL A 55 5.21 -1.23 8.07
C VAL A 55 4.52 -0.04 8.75
N PHE A 56 3.44 0.47 8.17
CA PHE A 56 2.80 1.69 8.65
C PHE A 56 1.57 1.45 9.53
N GLY A 57 1.08 0.22 9.65
CA GLY A 57 -0.11 -0.10 10.46
C GLY A 57 0.01 0.37 11.91
N ASP A 58 1.05 -0.07 12.60
CA ASP A 58 1.27 0.30 14.00
C ASP A 58 1.70 1.77 14.17
N PRO A 59 2.63 2.33 13.35
CA PRO A 59 2.96 3.75 13.42
C PRO A 59 1.76 4.69 13.22
N VAL A 60 0.91 4.42 12.22
CA VAL A 60 -0.26 5.26 11.92
C VAL A 60 -1.29 5.14 13.05
N ARG A 61 -1.57 3.91 13.53
CA ARG A 61 -2.46 3.71 14.68
C ARG A 61 -1.98 4.47 15.91
N SER A 62 -0.67 4.41 16.21
CA SER A 62 -0.05 5.10 17.33
C SER A 62 -0.12 6.63 17.18
N LEU A 63 0.16 7.13 15.98
CA LEU A 63 0.11 8.57 15.66
C LEU A 63 -1.28 9.18 15.91
N PHE A 64 -2.34 8.43 15.60
CA PHE A 64 -3.72 8.87 15.81
C PHE A 64 -4.30 8.47 17.18
N GLY A 65 -3.52 7.80 18.04
CA GLY A 65 -3.97 7.39 19.38
C GLY A 65 -5.10 6.35 19.37
N PHE A 66 -5.23 5.56 18.29
CA PHE A 66 -6.30 4.58 18.17
C PHE A 66 -6.00 3.32 18.99
N GLY A 67 -7.04 2.75 19.63
CA GLY A 67 -6.96 1.49 20.36
C GLY A 67 -6.64 0.29 19.45
N GLU A 68 -6.33 -0.85 20.06
CA GLU A 68 -5.95 -2.07 19.34
C GLU A 68 -7.08 -2.63 18.47
N GLU A 69 -8.33 -2.34 18.82
CA GLU A 69 -9.53 -2.73 18.06
C GLU A 69 -9.54 -2.17 16.63
N TRP A 70 -8.82 -1.06 16.38
CA TRP A 70 -8.71 -0.45 15.05
C TRP A 70 -7.58 -1.03 14.20
N ALA A 71 -6.74 -1.91 14.76
CA ALA A 71 -5.53 -2.40 14.07
C ALA A 71 -5.86 -3.11 12.74
N TYR A 72 -6.91 -3.93 12.70
CA TYR A 72 -7.32 -4.64 11.49
C TYR A 72 -7.95 -3.70 10.45
N GLY A 73 -8.77 -2.74 10.89
CA GLY A 73 -9.35 -1.73 10.01
C GLY A 73 -8.27 -0.86 9.37
N MET A 74 -7.26 -0.46 10.16
CA MET A 74 -6.15 0.33 9.66
C MET A 74 -5.24 -0.44 8.69
N ALA A 75 -4.97 -1.71 9.01
CA ALA A 75 -4.29 -2.61 8.09
C ALA A 75 -5.01 -2.70 6.74
N GLY A 76 -6.34 -2.84 6.75
CA GLY A 76 -7.14 -2.87 5.52
C GLY A 76 -7.06 -1.57 4.72
N ILE A 77 -7.21 -0.41 5.37
CA ILE A 77 -7.10 0.90 4.72
C ILE A 77 -5.71 1.09 4.11
N LEU A 78 -4.65 0.78 4.85
CA LEU A 78 -3.28 0.92 4.37
C LEU A 78 -2.95 -0.05 3.24
N ALA A 79 -3.49 -1.27 3.27
CA ALA A 79 -3.33 -2.22 2.17
C ALA A 79 -3.95 -1.68 0.88
N MET A 80 -5.15 -1.10 0.99
CA MET A 80 -5.86 -0.49 -0.14
C MET A 80 -5.17 0.80 -0.63
N ALA A 81 -4.69 1.64 0.30
CA ALA A 81 -3.96 2.86 -0.02
C ALA A 81 -2.63 2.55 -0.71
N GLY A 82 -1.85 1.60 -0.18
CA GLY A 82 -0.60 1.15 -0.79
C GLY A 82 -0.81 0.60 -2.19
N ARG A 83 -1.87 -0.19 -2.42
CA ARG A 83 -2.27 -0.63 -3.77
C ARG A 83 -2.58 0.54 -4.69
N ASN A 84 -3.31 1.55 -4.24
CA ASN A 84 -3.66 2.72 -5.07
C ASN A 84 -2.40 3.49 -5.48
N ILE A 85 -1.48 3.69 -4.55
CA ILE A 85 -0.19 4.34 -4.81
C ILE A 85 0.64 3.50 -5.79
N ALA A 86 0.69 2.17 -5.62
CA ALA A 86 1.40 1.29 -6.55
C ALA A 86 0.84 1.36 -7.97
N VAL A 87 -0.49 1.31 -8.13
CA VAL A 87 -1.13 1.45 -9.45
C VAL A 87 -0.80 2.81 -10.05
N PHE A 88 -0.85 3.88 -9.25
CA PHE A 88 -0.53 5.23 -9.69
C PHE A 88 0.91 5.34 -10.18
N ILE A 89 1.89 4.85 -9.40
CA ILE A 89 3.31 4.86 -9.77
C ILE A 89 3.55 4.04 -11.03
N LEU A 90 2.95 2.84 -11.14
CA LEU A 90 3.11 1.99 -12.31
C LEU A 90 2.55 2.63 -13.59
N ARG A 91 1.43 3.34 -13.49
CA ARG A 91 0.85 4.11 -14.61
C ARG A 91 1.74 5.29 -14.99
N ALA A 92 2.17 6.08 -14.00
CA ALA A 92 3.07 7.22 -14.21
C ALA A 92 4.42 6.77 -14.82
N SER A 93 4.90 5.57 -14.47
CA SER A 93 6.16 5.04 -14.98
C SER A 93 6.09 4.57 -16.44
N ARG A 94 4.90 4.19 -16.93
CA ARG A 94 4.71 3.76 -18.32
C ARG A 94 4.58 4.92 -19.29
N ASP A 95 3.88 5.98 -18.87
CA ASP A 95 3.72 7.18 -19.68
C ASP A 95 3.85 8.44 -18.80
N PRO A 96 5.09 8.82 -18.45
CA PRO A 96 5.34 9.95 -17.57
C PRO A 96 4.95 11.29 -18.20
N LYS A 97 4.94 11.36 -19.54
CA LYS A 97 4.63 12.61 -20.27
C LYS A 97 3.14 12.90 -20.23
N THR A 98 2.30 11.93 -20.60
CA THR A 98 0.83 12.07 -20.52
C THR A 98 0.39 12.25 -19.07
N PHE A 99 1.04 11.54 -18.15
CA PHE A 99 0.80 11.72 -16.72
C PHE A 99 1.09 13.14 -16.22
N ALA A 100 2.23 13.74 -16.60
CA ALA A 100 2.54 15.11 -16.21
C ALA A 100 1.53 16.12 -16.80
N GLN A 101 1.04 15.88 -18.02
CA GLN A 101 -0.02 16.68 -18.62
C GLN A 101 -1.33 16.56 -17.83
N ASP A 102 -1.74 15.34 -17.49
CA ASP A 102 -2.93 15.08 -16.67
C ASP A 102 -2.88 15.80 -15.31
N VAL A 103 -1.72 15.75 -14.63
CA VAL A 103 -1.52 16.43 -13.34
C VAL A 103 -1.61 17.95 -13.50
N LEU A 104 -0.99 18.49 -14.56
CA LEU A 104 -1.05 19.93 -14.86
C LEU A 104 -2.47 20.38 -15.21
N GLU A 105 -3.23 19.58 -15.95
CA GLU A 105 -4.62 19.86 -16.30
C GLU A 105 -5.52 19.85 -15.07
N ILE A 106 -5.37 18.86 -14.18
CA ILE A 106 -6.06 18.81 -12.88
C ILE A 106 -5.70 20.04 -12.04
N TRP A 107 -4.42 20.39 -11.96
CA TRP A 107 -3.95 21.53 -11.18
C TRP A 107 -4.44 22.87 -11.73
N ARG A 108 -4.58 22.99 -13.06
CA ARG A 108 -5.17 24.15 -13.74
C ARG A 108 -6.69 24.18 -13.67
N GLY A 109 -7.33 23.15 -13.10
CA GLY A 109 -8.78 23.05 -12.99
C GLY A 109 -9.51 22.89 -14.33
N VAL A 110 -8.82 22.40 -15.37
CA VAL A 110 -9.43 22.20 -16.69
C VAL A 110 -10.35 20.96 -16.60
N PRO A 111 -11.68 21.10 -16.81
CA PRO A 111 -12.59 19.96 -16.77
C PRO A 111 -12.25 19.00 -17.91
N ARG A 112 -11.99 17.72 -17.60
CA ARG A 112 -11.93 16.67 -18.62
C ARG A 112 -13.29 16.59 -19.31
N LYS A 113 -13.32 16.81 -20.62
CA LYS A 113 -14.48 16.57 -21.48
C LYS A 113 -14.69 15.08 -21.72
#